data_AF-A0A354Q8S8-F1
#
_entry.id   AF-A0A354Q8S8-F1
#
_cell.length_a   1.000
_cell.length_b   1.000
_cell.length_c   1.000
_cell.angle_alpha   90.00
_cell.angle_beta   90.00
_cell.angle_gamma   90.00
#
_symmetry.space_group_name_H-M   'P 1'
#
loop_
_entity.id
_entity.type
_entity.pdbx_description
1 polymer ?
#
loop_
_entity_poly.entity_id
_entity_poly.type
_entity_poly.pdbx_seq_one_letter_code
_entity_poly.pdbx_strand_id
1 'polypeptide(L)'
;TPDKDVDLVLQLVGELKRLYERSKDYASLVVIYKRAYSVLKKSSRPKNESRTYAYLIGYHQSFHLKQNDKARIWLMRSDGGGSTPQELDAAFWVAKLDRNANKPGMAIKRLKELAGRKVSKNSSLYVQIHFELGTLYHLKEKWKSALLHYR
;
A
#
# COMPACT_ATOMS: atom_id res chain seq x y z
N THR A 1 -24.16 -10.87 17.29
CA THR A 1 -24.17 -11.34 15.89
C THR A 1 -22.78 -11.81 15.52
N PRO A 2 -22.65 -12.85 14.67
CA PRO A 2 -21.35 -13.43 14.29
C PRO A 2 -20.33 -12.41 13.77
N ASP A 3 -20.79 -11.28 13.23
CA ASP A 3 -19.95 -10.14 12.79
C ASP A 3 -19.24 -9.36 13.91
N LYS A 4 -19.52 -9.67 15.19
CA LYS A 4 -18.82 -9.08 16.34
C LYS A 4 -17.66 -9.95 16.83
N ASP A 5 -17.62 -11.22 16.44
CA ASP A 5 -16.54 -12.13 16.81
C ASP A 5 -15.40 -11.98 15.82
N VAL A 6 -14.31 -11.37 16.27
CA VAL A 6 -13.14 -11.09 15.42
C VAL A 6 -12.48 -12.40 14.99
N ASP A 7 -12.32 -13.36 15.90
CA ASP A 7 -11.59 -14.58 15.63
C ASP A 7 -12.33 -15.46 14.63
N LEU A 8 -13.66 -15.59 14.77
CA LEU A 8 -14.49 -16.30 13.81
C LEU A 8 -14.42 -15.67 12.41
N VAL A 9 -14.47 -14.34 12.31
CA VAL A 9 -14.37 -13.64 11.02
C VAL A 9 -13.00 -13.87 10.38
N LEU A 10 -11.92 -13.81 11.16
CA LEU A 10 -10.57 -14.05 10.63
C LEU A 10 -10.38 -15.50 10.18
N GLN A 11 -10.96 -16.47 10.89
CA GLN A 11 -10.94 -17.86 10.47
C GLN A 11 -11.63 -18.04 9.11
N LEU A 12 -12.86 -17.54 8.95
CA LEU A 12 -13.61 -17.62 7.70
C LEU A 12 -12.88 -16.93 6.54
N VAL A 13 -12.25 -15.79 6.81
CA VAL A 13 -11.42 -15.09 5.81
C VAL A 13 -10.23 -15.95 5.38
N GLY A 14 -9.60 -16.67 6.30
CA GLY A 14 -8.51 -17.60 5.99
C GLY A 14 -8.95 -18.77 5.11
N GLU A 15 -10.13 -19.34 5.36
CA GLU A 15 -10.71 -20.43 4.56
C GLU A 15 -11.08 -19.96 3.15
N LEU A 16 -11.82 -18.84 3.05
CA LEU A 16 -12.27 -18.29 1.77
C LEU A 16 -11.13 -17.72 0.92
N LYS A 17 -10.08 -17.17 1.55
CA LYS A 17 -8.90 -16.65 0.85
C LYS A 17 -8.34 -17.70 -0.11
N ARG A 18 -8.13 -18.94 0.36
CA ARG A 18 -7.53 -20.01 -0.46
C ARG A 18 -8.39 -20.32 -1.69
N LEU A 19 -9.71 -20.35 -1.52
CA LEU A 19 -10.66 -20.60 -2.60
C LEU A 19 -10.61 -19.49 -3.66
N TYR A 20 -10.65 -18.23 -3.22
CA TYR A 20 -10.67 -17.08 -4.13
C TYR A 20 -9.32 -16.80 -4.79
N GLU A 21 -8.19 -17.07 -4.11
CA GLU A 21 -6.86 -17.01 -4.74
C GLU A 21 -6.73 -18.06 -5.86
N ARG A 22 -7.19 -19.30 -5.62
CA ARG A 22 -7.14 -20.39 -6.62
C ARG A 22 -8.02 -20.10 -7.83
N SER A 23 -9.22 -19.57 -7.61
CA SER A 23 -10.15 -19.19 -8.69
C SER A 23 -9.84 -17.83 -9.31
N LYS A 24 -8.85 -17.10 -8.77
CA LYS A 24 -8.51 -15.72 -9.17
C LYS A 24 -9.69 -14.75 -9.04
N ASP A 25 -10.61 -15.00 -8.11
CA ASP A 25 -11.72 -14.10 -7.80
C ASP A 25 -11.25 -12.98 -6.85
N TYR A 26 -10.52 -12.03 -7.42
CA TYR A 26 -9.97 -10.90 -6.68
C TYR A 26 -11.05 -9.93 -6.18
N ALA A 27 -12.24 -9.93 -6.79
CA ALA A 27 -13.36 -9.13 -6.32
C ALA A 27 -13.88 -9.67 -4.98
N SER A 28 -14.08 -10.98 -4.89
CA SER A 28 -14.47 -11.65 -3.65
C SER A 28 -13.38 -11.58 -2.57
N LEU A 29 -12.09 -11.68 -2.94
CA LEU A 29 -10.97 -11.42 -2.00
C LEU A 29 -11.08 -10.04 -1.35
N VAL A 30 -11.30 -8.99 -2.16
CA VAL A 30 -11.47 -7.62 -1.65
C VAL A 30 -12.67 -7.51 -0.70
N VAL A 31 -13.78 -8.22 -0.98
CA VAL A 31 -14.96 -8.21 -0.11
C VAL A 31 -14.65 -8.82 1.26
N ILE A 32 -14.05 -10.02 1.30
CA ILE A 32 -13.74 -10.68 2.58
C ILE A 32 -12.68 -9.91 3.38
N TYR A 33 -11.69 -9.30 2.72
CA TYR A 33 -10.69 -8.48 3.39
C TYR A 33 -11.27 -7.18 3.96
N LYS A 34 -12.27 -6.57 3.30
CA LYS A 34 -13.00 -5.42 3.87
C LYS A 34 -13.76 -5.82 5.14
N ARG A 35 -14.31 -7.03 5.20
CA ARG A 35 -14.96 -7.55 6.41
C ARG A 35 -13.95 -7.70 7.55
N ALA A 36 -12.82 -8.36 7.29
CA ALA A 36 -11.72 -8.48 8.26
C ALA A 36 -11.22 -7.12 8.76
N TYR A 37 -10.97 -6.18 7.84
CA TYR A 37 -10.57 -4.82 8.18
C TYR A 37 -11.57 -4.14 9.12
N SER A 38 -12.87 -4.23 8.81
CA SER A 38 -13.92 -3.57 9.57
C SER A 38 -14.02 -4.09 11.01
N VAL A 39 -13.93 -5.41 11.21
CA VAL A 39 -14.00 -5.99 12.57
C VAL A 39 -12.73 -5.70 13.36
N LEU A 40 -11.55 -5.81 12.74
CA LEU A 40 -10.27 -5.49 13.38
C LEU A 40 -10.15 -4.02 13.76
N LYS A 41 -10.65 -3.11 12.91
CA LYS A 41 -10.62 -1.67 13.21
C LYS A 41 -11.43 -1.30 14.45
N LYS A 42 -12.48 -2.08 14.77
CA LYS A 42 -13.39 -1.84 15.90
C LYS A 42 -12.99 -2.62 17.16
N SER A 43 -12.01 -3.51 17.06
CA SER A 43 -11.58 -4.35 18.18
C SER A 43 -10.40 -3.72 18.93
N SER A 44 -10.04 -4.34 20.06
CA SER A 44 -8.83 -4.02 20.82
C SER A 44 -7.56 -4.63 20.22
N ARG A 45 -7.66 -5.36 19.08
CA ARG A 45 -6.51 -5.98 18.44
C ARG A 45 -5.51 -4.92 17.97
N PRO A 46 -4.21 -5.27 17.88
CA PRO A 46 -3.19 -4.39 17.33
C PRO A 46 -3.57 -3.77 15.97
N LYS A 47 -3.38 -2.46 15.82
CA LYS A 47 -3.77 -1.71 14.61
C LYS A 47 -3.08 -2.23 13.34
N ASN A 48 -1.89 -2.81 13.46
CA ASN A 48 -1.15 -3.41 12.34
C ASN A 48 -1.95 -4.52 11.65
N GLU A 49 -2.73 -5.32 12.37
CA GLU A 49 -3.58 -6.37 11.76
C GLU A 49 -4.58 -5.75 10.79
N SER A 50 -5.29 -4.69 11.21
CA SER A 50 -6.21 -3.98 10.30
C SER A 50 -5.46 -3.34 9.13
N ARG A 51 -4.26 -2.79 9.34
CA ARG A 51 -3.44 -2.20 8.26
C ARG A 51 -3.05 -3.26 7.23
N THR A 52 -2.75 -4.50 7.64
CA THR A 52 -2.47 -5.62 6.73
C THR A 52 -3.63 -5.89 5.79
N TYR A 53 -4.86 -5.93 6.28
CA TYR A 53 -6.01 -6.07 5.39
C TYR A 53 -6.22 -4.85 4.50
N ALA A 54 -5.94 -3.63 4.99
CA ALA A 54 -5.96 -2.43 4.15
C ALA A 54 -4.95 -2.52 2.99
N TYR A 55 -3.74 -3.04 3.25
CA TYR A 55 -2.74 -3.29 2.22
C TYR A 55 -3.26 -4.28 1.17
N LEU A 56 -3.75 -5.44 1.60
CA LEU A 56 -4.24 -6.49 0.70
C LEU A 56 -5.40 -6.00 -0.19
N ILE A 57 -6.34 -5.24 0.38
CA ILE A 57 -7.41 -4.60 -0.39
C ILE A 57 -6.82 -3.67 -1.45
N GLY A 58 -5.91 -2.78 -1.05
CA GLY A 58 -5.27 -1.83 -1.94
C GLY A 58 -4.49 -2.50 -3.07
N TYR A 59 -3.71 -3.54 -2.74
CA TYR A 59 -2.95 -4.34 -3.69
C TYR A 59 -3.86 -4.98 -4.74
N HIS A 60 -4.89 -5.73 -4.34
CA HIS A 60 -5.75 -6.41 -5.31
C HIS A 60 -6.58 -5.44 -6.15
N GLN A 61 -7.03 -4.33 -5.55
CA GLN A 61 -7.73 -3.28 -6.29
C GLN A 61 -6.84 -2.66 -7.37
N SER A 62 -5.58 -2.37 -7.06
CA SER A 62 -4.64 -1.79 -8.04
C SER A 62 -4.22 -2.82 -9.09
N PHE A 63 -3.66 -3.95 -8.64
CA PHE A 63 -2.93 -4.87 -9.50
C PHE A 63 -3.86 -5.70 -10.39
N HIS A 64 -4.94 -6.23 -9.82
CA HIS A 64 -5.84 -7.15 -10.53
C HIS A 64 -7.10 -6.46 -11.06
N LEU A 65 -7.70 -5.58 -10.27
CA LEU A 65 -9.00 -4.98 -10.63
C LEU A 65 -8.87 -3.62 -11.35
N LYS A 66 -7.65 -3.05 -11.43
CA LYS A 66 -7.37 -1.74 -12.03
C LYS A 66 -8.18 -0.57 -11.43
N GLN A 67 -8.61 -0.72 -10.18
CA GLN A 67 -9.38 0.27 -9.41
C GLN A 67 -8.44 1.21 -8.64
N ASN A 68 -7.57 1.92 -9.36
CA ASN A 68 -6.47 2.70 -8.79
C ASN A 68 -6.90 3.76 -7.78
N ASP A 69 -8.01 4.47 -8.03
CA ASP A 69 -8.52 5.49 -7.09
C ASP A 69 -8.96 4.88 -5.76
N LYS A 70 -9.61 3.71 -5.81
CA LYS A 70 -10.01 2.97 -4.60
C LYS A 70 -8.79 2.39 -3.89
N ALA A 71 -7.87 1.80 -4.66
CA ALA A 71 -6.64 1.20 -4.14
C ALA A 71 -5.82 2.22 -3.35
N ARG A 72 -5.67 3.43 -3.89
CA ARG A 72 -4.94 4.53 -3.26
C ARG A 72 -5.43 4.82 -1.84
N ILE A 73 -6.74 4.88 -1.64
CA ILE A 73 -7.36 5.15 -0.33
C ILE A 73 -6.99 4.04 0.66
N TRP A 74 -7.02 2.79 0.24
CA TRP A 74 -6.70 1.65 1.09
C TRP A 74 -5.21 1.55 1.43
N LEU A 75 -4.33 1.82 0.46
CA LEU A 75 -2.90 1.85 0.69
C LEU A 75 -2.51 2.99 1.64
N MET A 76 -3.15 4.16 1.54
CA MET A 76 -2.96 5.23 2.54
C MET A 76 -3.39 4.81 3.96
N ARG A 77 -4.42 3.97 4.10
CA ARG A 77 -4.81 3.42 5.41
C ARG A 77 -3.80 2.40 5.94
N SER A 78 -3.10 1.69 5.06
CA SER A 78 -2.04 0.76 5.44
C SER A 78 -0.76 1.46 5.88
N ASP A 79 -0.36 2.54 5.20
CA ASP A 79 0.90 3.28 5.42
C ASP A 79 1.13 3.62 6.90
N GLY A 80 0.12 4.09 7.64
CA GLY A 80 0.22 4.23 9.10
C GLY A 80 1.27 5.21 9.65
N GLY A 81 2.16 5.74 8.80
CA GLY A 81 3.27 6.65 9.12
C GLY A 81 4.54 5.98 9.65
N GLY A 82 4.54 4.65 9.83
CA GLY A 82 5.64 3.92 10.43
C GLY A 82 6.73 3.48 9.45
N SER A 83 7.59 2.59 9.93
CA SER A 83 8.75 2.05 9.21
C SER A 83 8.74 0.52 9.09
N THR A 84 7.59 -0.12 9.32
CA THR A 84 7.46 -1.55 9.02
C THR A 84 7.49 -1.78 7.50
N PRO A 85 7.95 -2.95 7.01
CA PRO A 85 8.05 -3.21 5.58
C PRO A 85 6.74 -2.96 4.82
N GLN A 86 5.60 -3.37 5.38
CA GLN A 86 4.28 -3.16 4.78
C GLN A 86 3.88 -1.68 4.70
N GLU A 87 4.17 -0.91 5.75
CA GLU A 87 3.88 0.53 5.78
C GLU A 87 4.69 1.29 4.74
N LEU A 88 5.99 0.95 4.65
CA LEU A 88 6.90 1.53 3.68
C LEU A 88 6.50 1.16 2.24
N ASP A 89 6.15 -0.10 1.99
CA ASP A 89 5.67 -0.55 0.67
C ASP A 89 4.33 0.11 0.30
N ALA A 90 3.39 0.22 1.25
CA ALA A 90 2.13 0.92 1.03
C ALA A 90 2.35 2.39 0.65
N ALA A 91 3.23 3.11 1.36
CA ALA A 91 3.57 4.50 1.06
C ALA A 91 4.17 4.64 -0.35
N PHE A 92 5.04 3.71 -0.75
CA PHE A 92 5.64 3.67 -2.07
C PHE A 92 4.59 3.45 -3.16
N TRP A 93 3.69 2.48 -2.98
CA TRP A 93 2.59 2.23 -3.92
C TRP A 93 1.67 3.43 -4.08
N VAL A 94 1.35 4.17 -3.00
CA VAL A 94 0.57 5.40 -3.11
C VAL A 94 1.30 6.43 -3.98
N ALA A 95 2.63 6.58 -3.83
CA ALA A 95 3.40 7.49 -4.66
C ALA A 95 3.38 7.08 -6.15
N LYS A 96 3.50 5.77 -6.44
CA LYS A 96 3.35 5.25 -7.81
C LYS A 96 1.97 5.53 -8.40
N LEU A 97 0.91 5.35 -7.62
CA LEU A 97 -0.46 5.67 -8.04
C LEU A 97 -0.63 7.18 -8.31
N ASP A 98 -0.07 8.04 -7.46
CA ASP A 98 -0.07 9.49 -7.69
C ASP A 98 0.68 9.86 -8.98
N ARG A 99 1.83 9.24 -9.25
CA ARG A 99 2.56 9.42 -10.52
C ARG A 99 1.71 8.98 -11.72
N ASN A 100 1.15 7.77 -11.67
CA ASN A 100 0.34 7.21 -12.76
C ASN A 100 -0.94 8.02 -13.03
N ALA A 101 -1.47 8.70 -12.01
CA ALA A 101 -2.58 9.64 -12.14
C ALA A 101 -2.16 11.03 -12.66
N ASN A 102 -0.95 11.16 -13.21
CA ASN A 102 -0.34 12.41 -13.67
C ASN A 102 -0.29 13.50 -12.58
N LYS A 103 -0.01 13.11 -11.32
CA LYS A 103 0.17 14.02 -10.18
C LYS A 103 1.61 14.00 -9.68
N PRO A 104 2.60 14.40 -10.50
CA PRO A 104 4.02 14.27 -10.17
C PRO A 104 4.42 15.07 -8.92
N GLY A 105 3.78 16.21 -8.65
CA GLY A 105 4.03 16.98 -7.41
C GLY A 105 3.66 16.20 -6.14
N MET A 106 2.54 15.47 -6.16
CA MET A 106 2.12 14.64 -5.03
C MET A 106 3.04 13.42 -4.88
N ALA A 107 3.41 12.78 -6.00
CA ALA A 107 4.34 11.65 -5.99
C ALA A 107 5.71 12.05 -5.41
N ILE A 108 6.28 13.17 -5.86
CA ILE A 108 7.56 13.70 -5.32
C ILE A 108 7.44 13.97 -3.82
N LYS A 109 6.36 14.63 -3.37
CA LYS A 109 6.15 14.92 -1.96
C LYS A 109 6.17 13.64 -1.11
N ARG A 110 5.40 12.63 -1.53
CA ARG A 110 5.33 11.34 -0.82
C ARG A 110 6.63 10.57 -0.83
N LEU A 111 7.34 10.53 -1.96
CA LEU A 111 8.63 9.84 -2.04
C LEU A 111 9.69 10.51 -1.16
N LYS A 112 9.68 11.85 -1.04
CA LYS A 112 10.54 12.56 -0.08
C LYS A 112 10.20 12.21 1.37
N GLU A 113 8.92 12.24 1.72
CA GLU A 113 8.45 11.85 3.06
C GLU A 113 8.85 10.41 3.38
N LEU A 114 8.73 9.50 2.41
CA LEU A 114 9.12 8.10 2.54
C LEU A 114 10.65 7.93 2.66
N ALA A 115 11.44 8.64 1.86
CA ALA A 115 12.91 8.65 1.95
C ALA A 115 13.41 9.16 3.31
N GLY A 116 12.65 10.05 3.96
CA GLY A 116 12.95 10.54 5.31
C GLY A 116 12.65 9.54 6.44
N ARG A 117 12.01 8.40 6.15
CA ARG A 117 11.79 7.34 7.13
C ARG A 117 13.06 6.49 7.30
N LYS A 118 13.09 5.63 8.32
CA LYS A 118 14.18 4.67 8.57
C LYS A 118 14.23 3.56 7.51
N VAL A 119 14.43 3.89 6.23
CA VAL A 119 14.62 2.96 5.12
C VAL A 119 16.10 2.62 5.02
N SER A 120 16.44 1.33 5.05
CA SER A 120 17.84 0.89 4.91
C SER A 120 18.40 1.25 3.54
N LYS A 121 19.58 1.88 3.50
CA LYS A 121 20.27 2.27 2.24
C LYS A 121 20.57 1.08 1.32
N ASN A 122 20.72 -0.12 1.90
CA ASN A 122 21.01 -1.35 1.15
C ASN A 122 19.74 -2.09 0.72
N SER A 123 18.54 -1.55 0.99
CA SER A 123 17.28 -2.20 0.62
C SER A 123 16.88 -1.88 -0.82
N SER A 124 16.19 -2.83 -1.47
CA SER A 124 15.58 -2.60 -2.79
C SER A 124 14.64 -1.39 -2.78
N LEU A 125 13.91 -1.18 -1.68
CA LEU A 125 13.00 -0.05 -1.55
C LEU A 125 13.73 1.30 -1.58
N TYR A 126 14.90 1.41 -0.93
CA TYR A 126 15.70 2.64 -0.98
C TYR A 126 16.08 2.99 -2.43
N VAL A 127 16.59 2.01 -3.17
CA VAL A 127 16.94 2.17 -4.59
C VAL A 127 15.71 2.57 -5.41
N GLN A 128 14.56 1.93 -5.19
CA GLN A 128 13.31 2.25 -5.89
C GLN A 128 12.82 3.68 -5.61
N ILE A 129 12.86 4.13 -4.35
CA ILE A 129 12.45 5.49 -3.97
C ILE A 129 13.32 6.53 -4.68
N HIS A 130 14.65 6.34 -4.64
CA HIS A 130 15.61 7.25 -5.24
C HIS A 130 15.51 7.24 -6.77
N PHE A 131 15.37 6.07 -7.39
CA PHE A 131 15.15 5.96 -8.83
C PHE A 131 13.87 6.69 -9.30
N GLU A 132 12.76 6.53 -8.58
CA GLU A 132 11.51 7.22 -8.91
C GLU A 132 11.59 8.73 -8.67
N LEU A 133 12.26 9.18 -7.60
CA LEU A 133 12.54 10.61 -7.38
C LEU A 133 13.39 11.20 -8.50
N GLY A 134 14.46 10.51 -8.88
CA GLY A 134 15.33 10.91 -9.99
C GLY A 134 14.54 11.06 -11.29
N THR A 135 13.72 10.05 -11.61
CA THR A 135 12.86 10.05 -12.80
C THR A 135 11.86 11.19 -12.79
N LEU A 136 11.17 11.43 -11.66
CA LEU A 136 10.21 12.52 -11.55
C LEU A 136 10.86 13.91 -11.65
N TYR A 137 12.09 14.08 -11.16
CA TYR A 137 12.83 15.32 -11.35
C TYR A 137 13.36 15.49 -12.77
N HIS A 138 13.82 14.41 -13.39
CA HIS A 138 14.26 14.39 -14.78
C HIS A 138 13.12 14.84 -15.70
N LEU A 139 11.93 14.27 -15.54
CA LEU A 139 10.73 14.66 -16.30
C LEU A 139 10.29 16.12 -16.08
N LYS A 140 10.76 16.75 -15.00
CA LYS A 140 10.53 18.18 -14.70
C LYS A 140 11.73 19.05 -15.03
N GLU A 141 12.70 18.52 -15.78
CA GLU A 141 13.94 19.20 -16.18
C GLU A 141 14.78 19.72 -15.00
N LYS A 142 14.59 19.14 -13.81
CA LYS A 142 15.38 19.46 -12.61
C LYS A 142 16.62 18.59 -12.57
N TRP A 143 17.49 18.74 -13.56
CA TRP A 143 18.65 17.87 -13.83
C TRP A 143 19.55 17.66 -12.61
N LYS A 144 19.90 18.74 -11.90
CA LYS A 144 20.72 18.66 -10.68
C LYS A 144 20.06 17.82 -9.59
N SER A 145 18.76 17.97 -9.37
CA SER A 145 18.01 17.17 -8.41
C SER A 145 17.87 15.71 -8.86
N ALA A 146 17.65 15.47 -10.15
CA ALA A 146 17.58 14.13 -10.69
C ALA A 146 18.89 13.36 -10.48
N LEU A 147 20.02 13.97 -10.79
CA LEU A 147 21.35 13.38 -10.64
C LEU A 147 21.69 13.03 -9.19
N LEU A 148 21.26 13.82 -8.22
CA LEU A 148 21.44 13.52 -6.80
C LEU A 148 20.73 12.24 -6.36
N HIS A 149 19.67 11.84 -7.06
CA HIS A 149 18.91 10.64 -6.74
C HIS A 149 19.30 9.41 -7.58
N TYR A 150 20.04 9.58 -8.67
CA TYR A 150 20.57 8.45 -9.45
C TYR A 150 21.92 7.92 -8.94
N ARG A 151 22.57 8.67 -8.04
CA ARG A 151 23.83 8.31 -7.38
C ARG A 151 23.56 7.60 -6.06
#